data_AF-A0A6J4PKG2-F1
#
_entry.id   AF-A0A6J4PKG2-F1
#
_cell.length_a   1.000
_cell.length_b   1.000
_cell.length_c   1.000
_cell.angle_alpha   90.00
_cell.angle_beta   90.00
_cell.angle_gamma   90.00
#
_symmetry.space_group_name_H-M   'P 1'
#
loop_
_entity.id
_entity.type
_entity.pdbx_description
1 polymer ?
#
loop_
_entity_poly.entity_id
_entity_poly.type
_entity_poly.pdbx_seq_one_letter_code
_entity_poly.pdbx_strand_id
1 'polypeptide(L)'
;MYQTNRLENYQTNRLEMPAQKISGETKAENKLRRTAVCRANAKIGFSVHLAAYVFAIAAQALINLAFTPQFLWFLFPAAAWGIGVATHGAIVFAWLNSDLKRRLVETEMRRLRDVSADAPLDAPNRDYVPMAWKDA
;
A
#
# COMPACT_ATOMS: atom_id res chain seq x y z
N MET A 1 59.29 14.19 3.92
CA MET A 1 58.22 14.92 3.19
C MET A 1 57.11 13.94 2.84
N TYR A 2 56.00 13.89 3.59
CA TYR A 2 54.87 12.99 3.31
C TYR A 2 53.53 13.63 3.73
N GLN A 3 53.13 14.73 3.10
CA GLN A 3 51.80 15.35 3.35
C GLN A 3 51.22 16.07 2.11
N THR A 4 51.14 15.43 0.95
CA THR A 4 50.39 16.00 -0.19
C THR A 4 49.19 15.16 -0.64
N ASN A 5 49.04 13.92 -0.14
CA ASN A 5 48.06 12.98 -0.67
C ASN A 5 46.65 13.07 -0.05
N ARG A 6 46.31 14.15 0.66
CA ARG A 6 45.01 14.29 1.34
C ARG A 6 44.00 15.10 0.53
N LEU A 7 44.46 16.14 -0.18
CA LEU A 7 43.57 17.05 -0.92
C LEU A 7 43.12 16.47 -2.26
N GLU A 8 43.99 15.72 -2.93
CA GLU A 8 43.67 14.99 -4.16
C GLU A 8 42.59 13.92 -3.91
N ASN A 9 42.71 13.17 -2.80
CA ASN A 9 41.70 12.21 -2.35
C ASN A 9 40.34 12.85 -1.98
N TYR A 10 40.30 14.12 -1.56
CA TYR A 10 39.02 14.80 -1.33
C TYR A 10 38.34 15.24 -2.65
N GLN A 11 39.12 15.50 -3.69
CA GLN A 11 38.59 15.89 -5.00
C GLN A 11 38.14 14.67 -5.81
N THR A 12 38.93 13.59 -5.83
CA THR A 12 38.57 12.33 -6.51
C THR A 12 37.31 11.72 -5.92
N ASN A 13 37.21 11.62 -4.59
CA ASN A 13 36.04 11.06 -3.90
C ASN A 13 34.76 11.93 -4.01
N ARG A 14 34.90 13.24 -4.33
CA ARG A 14 33.77 14.15 -4.59
C ARG A 14 33.26 14.05 -6.04
N LEU A 15 34.16 13.86 -7.01
CA LEU A 15 33.81 13.69 -8.43
C LEU A 15 33.32 12.27 -8.73
N GLU A 16 33.83 11.28 -7.99
CA GLU A 16 33.41 9.89 -8.01
C GLU A 16 32.37 9.56 -6.94
N MET A 17 31.68 10.56 -6.38
CA MET A 17 30.43 10.32 -5.65
C MET A 17 29.58 9.41 -6.55
N PRO A 18 29.38 8.13 -6.19
CA PRO A 18 29.04 7.14 -7.19
C PRO A 18 27.68 7.53 -7.73
N ALA A 19 27.61 7.83 -9.03
CA ALA A 19 26.35 8.13 -9.71
C ALA A 19 25.28 7.06 -9.40
N GLN A 20 25.72 5.85 -9.03
CA GLN A 20 24.92 4.76 -8.50
C GLN A 20 24.24 5.03 -7.14
N LYS A 21 24.90 5.72 -6.18
CA LYS A 21 24.31 6.13 -4.89
C LYS A 21 23.29 7.26 -5.08
N ILE A 22 23.61 8.26 -5.92
CA ILE A 22 22.67 9.34 -6.26
C ILE A 22 21.47 8.78 -7.04
N SER A 23 21.70 7.90 -8.01
CA SER A 23 20.63 7.21 -8.75
C SER A 23 19.79 6.31 -7.83
N GLY A 24 20.41 5.61 -6.88
CA GLY A 24 19.73 4.79 -5.88
C GLY A 24 18.86 5.60 -4.93
N GLU A 25 19.39 6.70 -4.38
CA GLU A 25 18.67 7.62 -3.48
C GLU A 25 17.52 8.30 -4.23
N THR A 26 17.75 8.84 -5.43
CA THR A 26 16.69 9.47 -6.24
C THR A 26 15.62 8.47 -6.68
N LYS A 27 15.98 7.22 -7.04
CA LYS A 27 15.01 6.16 -7.37
C LYS A 27 14.18 5.76 -6.14
N ALA A 28 14.79 5.69 -4.97
CA ALA A 28 14.11 5.41 -3.71
C ALA A 28 13.14 6.54 -3.31
N GLU A 29 13.59 7.79 -3.38
CA GLU A 29 12.77 8.98 -3.14
C GLU A 29 11.59 9.08 -4.12
N ASN A 30 11.84 8.84 -5.40
CA ASN A 30 10.79 8.80 -6.42
C ASN A 30 9.75 7.71 -6.14
N LYS A 31 10.19 6.53 -5.68
CA LYS A 31 9.28 5.43 -5.30
C LYS A 31 8.46 5.78 -4.07
N LEU A 32 9.08 6.41 -3.07
CA LEU A 32 8.38 6.89 -1.87
C LEU A 32 7.34 7.96 -2.23
N ARG A 33 7.72 8.96 -3.03
CA ARG A 33 6.83 10.02 -3.51
C ARG A 33 5.65 9.44 -4.32
N ARG A 34 5.90 8.52 -5.24
CA ARG A 34 4.83 7.83 -6.01
C ARG A 34 3.86 7.11 -5.08
N THR A 35 4.38 6.41 -4.07
CA THR A 35 3.56 5.69 -3.10
C THR A 35 2.71 6.65 -2.26
N ALA A 36 3.29 7.77 -1.82
CA ALA A 36 2.58 8.80 -1.07
C ALA A 36 1.45 9.44 -1.90
N VAL A 37 1.73 9.81 -3.16
CA VAL A 37 0.74 10.38 -4.09
C VAL A 37 -0.38 9.37 -4.40
N CYS A 38 -0.03 8.11 -4.65
CA CYS A 38 -1.02 7.07 -4.94
C CYS A 38 -1.99 6.87 -3.76
N ARG A 39 -1.46 6.85 -2.52
CA ARG A 39 -2.27 6.80 -1.30
C ARG A 39 -3.14 8.03 -1.11
N ALA A 40 -2.64 9.23 -1.44
CA ALA A 40 -3.42 10.45 -1.36
C ALA A 40 -4.57 10.44 -2.38
N ASN A 41 -4.29 10.07 -3.63
CA ASN A 41 -5.29 9.99 -4.69
C ASN A 41 -6.37 8.95 -4.38
N ALA A 42 -6.01 7.81 -3.79
CA ALA A 42 -6.99 6.80 -3.37
C ALA A 42 -7.99 7.36 -2.32
N LYS A 43 -7.51 8.18 -1.38
CA LYS A 43 -8.38 8.84 -0.39
C LYS A 43 -9.30 9.87 -1.04
N ILE A 44 -8.76 10.69 -1.93
CA ILE A 44 -9.53 11.72 -2.64
C ILE A 44 -10.62 11.04 -3.48
N GLY A 45 -10.27 9.97 -4.21
CA GLY A 45 -11.22 9.17 -4.97
C GLY A 45 -12.33 8.57 -4.10
N PHE A 46 -11.98 8.05 -2.92
CA PHE A 46 -12.97 7.56 -1.95
C PHE A 46 -13.90 8.68 -1.45
N SER A 47 -13.36 9.85 -1.10
CA SER A 47 -14.17 10.99 -0.63
C SER A 47 -15.18 11.45 -1.67
N VAL A 48 -14.83 11.42 -2.95
CA VAL A 48 -15.77 11.74 -4.04
C VAL A 48 -16.91 10.71 -4.12
N HIS A 49 -16.60 9.42 -4.01
CA HIS A 49 -17.64 8.37 -3.99
C HIS A 49 -18.55 8.50 -2.76
N LEU A 50 -17.98 8.80 -1.58
CA LEU A 50 -18.74 9.04 -0.37
C LEU A 50 -19.66 10.26 -0.51
N ALA A 51 -19.17 11.36 -1.08
CA ALA A 51 -19.98 12.56 -1.34
C ALA A 51 -21.12 12.26 -2.32
N ALA A 52 -20.84 11.54 -3.41
CA ALA A 52 -21.86 11.11 -4.37
C ALA A 52 -22.92 10.21 -3.71
N TYR A 53 -22.51 9.28 -2.83
CA TYR A 53 -23.42 8.45 -2.06
C TYR A 53 -24.33 9.28 -1.15
N VAL A 54 -23.78 10.21 -0.36
CA VAL A 54 -24.58 11.09 0.52
C VAL A 54 -25.58 11.90 -0.30
N PHE A 55 -25.17 12.46 -1.44
CA PHE A 55 -26.06 13.24 -2.30
C PHE A 55 -27.16 12.37 -2.92
N ALA A 56 -26.84 11.16 -3.36
CA ALA A 56 -27.82 10.22 -3.91
C ALA A 56 -28.87 9.80 -2.87
N ILE A 57 -28.44 9.51 -1.63
CA ILE A 57 -29.37 9.16 -0.54
C ILE A 57 -30.21 10.36 -0.12
N ALA A 58 -29.63 11.57 -0.04
CA ALA A 58 -30.39 12.79 0.25
C ALA A 58 -31.46 13.05 -0.83
N ALA A 59 -31.12 12.91 -2.11
CA ALA A 59 -32.06 13.05 -3.21
C ALA A 59 -33.20 12.01 -3.12
N GLN A 60 -32.88 10.75 -2.83
CA GLN A 60 -33.90 9.70 -2.65
C GLN A 60 -34.77 9.94 -1.42
N ALA A 61 -34.20 10.44 -0.32
CA ALA A 61 -34.96 10.82 0.87
C ALA A 61 -35.93 11.97 0.55
N LEU A 62 -35.49 13.00 -0.19
CA LEU A 62 -36.37 14.08 -0.64
C LEU A 62 -37.53 13.55 -1.50
N ILE A 63 -37.25 12.69 -2.49
CA ILE A 63 -38.28 12.10 -3.35
C ILE A 63 -39.24 11.25 -2.51
N ASN A 64 -38.71 10.43 -1.61
CA ASN A 64 -39.52 9.58 -0.77
C ASN A 64 -40.48 10.39 0.11
N LEU A 65 -39.97 11.41 0.80
CA LEU A 65 -40.78 12.28 1.66
C LEU A 65 -41.80 13.12 0.86
N ALA A 66 -41.47 13.50 -0.38
CA ALA A 66 -42.37 14.28 -1.23
C ALA A 66 -43.53 13.45 -1.81
N PHE A 67 -43.28 12.20 -2.23
CA PHE A 67 -44.27 11.39 -2.94
C PHE A 67 -44.93 10.31 -2.09
N THR A 68 -44.18 9.69 -1.17
CA THR A 68 -44.61 8.50 -0.41
C THR A 68 -44.06 8.53 1.03
N PRO A 69 -44.39 9.54 1.85
CA PRO A 69 -43.82 9.70 3.20
C PRO A 69 -44.20 8.57 4.18
N GLN A 70 -45.22 7.78 3.83
CA GLN A 70 -45.79 6.71 4.66
C GLN A 70 -44.97 5.42 4.56
N PHE A 71 -44.10 5.32 3.55
CA PHE A 71 -43.24 4.16 3.33
C PHE A 71 -41.84 4.63 2.93
N LEU A 72 -40.89 4.52 3.85
CA LEU A 72 -39.52 5.02 3.69
C LEU A 72 -38.65 4.12 2.81
N TRP A 73 -39.00 3.99 1.53
CA TRP A 73 -38.30 3.11 0.60
C TRP A 73 -36.84 3.52 0.35
N PHE A 74 -36.45 4.76 0.62
CA PHE A 74 -35.05 5.21 0.45
C PHE A 74 -34.07 4.48 1.39
N LEU A 75 -34.56 3.83 2.46
CA LEU A 75 -33.74 3.05 3.39
C LEU A 75 -33.15 1.80 2.73
N PHE A 76 -33.85 1.16 1.80
CA PHE A 76 -33.34 -0.03 1.11
C PHE A 76 -32.10 0.26 0.25
N PRO A 77 -32.11 1.23 -0.68
CA PRO A 77 -30.91 1.63 -1.42
C PRO A 77 -29.85 2.22 -0.49
N ALA A 78 -30.21 2.98 0.56
CA ALA A 78 -29.25 3.44 1.55
C ALA A 78 -28.51 2.28 2.24
N ALA A 79 -29.23 1.26 2.70
CA ALA A 79 -28.61 0.09 3.34
C ALA A 79 -27.76 -0.71 2.35
N ALA A 80 -28.29 -1.02 1.16
CA ALA A 80 -27.59 -1.83 0.17
C ALA A 80 -26.30 -1.15 -0.32
N TRP A 81 -26.36 0.14 -0.65
CA TRP A 81 -25.21 0.88 -1.17
C TRP A 81 -24.26 1.31 -0.04
N GLY A 82 -24.80 1.58 1.15
CA GLY A 82 -24.03 1.93 2.34
C GLY A 82 -23.05 0.82 2.75
N ILE A 83 -23.42 -0.45 2.61
CA ILE A 83 -22.51 -1.58 2.86
C ILE A 83 -21.31 -1.55 1.89
N GLY A 84 -21.55 -1.27 0.60
CA GLY A 84 -20.50 -1.17 -0.40
C GLY A 84 -19.52 -0.03 -0.11
N VAL A 85 -20.05 1.16 0.23
CA VAL A 85 -19.23 2.32 0.59
C VAL A 85 -18.45 2.09 1.89
N ALA A 86 -19.08 1.50 2.90
CA ALA A 86 -18.43 1.16 4.16
C ALA A 86 -17.29 0.17 3.96
N THR A 87 -17.51 -0.88 3.14
CA THR A 87 -16.48 -1.87 2.80
C THR A 87 -15.33 -1.24 2.02
N HIS A 88 -15.63 -0.40 1.04
CA HIS A 88 -14.60 0.29 0.26
C HIS A 88 -13.78 1.24 1.13
N GLY A 89 -14.43 1.97 2.03
CA GLY A 89 -13.75 2.82 3.02
C GLY A 89 -12.85 1.99 3.93
N ALA A 90 -13.37 0.91 4.50
CA ALA A 90 -12.60 0.00 5.33
C ALA A 90 -11.34 -0.50 4.60
N ILE A 91 -11.43 -0.85 3.32
CA ILE A 91 -10.28 -1.27 2.50
C ILE A 91 -9.28 -0.12 2.30
N VAL A 92 -9.74 1.07 1.89
CA VAL A 92 -8.87 2.23 1.62
C VAL A 92 -8.13 2.68 2.88
N PHE A 93 -8.80 2.67 4.04
CA PHE A 93 -8.22 3.05 5.33
C PHE A 93 -7.43 1.89 5.98
N ALA A 94 -7.82 0.63 5.81
CA ALA A 94 -7.03 -0.52 6.29
C ALA A 94 -5.73 -0.69 5.48
N TRP A 95 -5.74 -0.43 4.17
CA TRP A 95 -4.51 -0.35 3.37
C TRP A 95 -3.59 0.78 3.80
N LEU A 96 -4.14 1.82 4.42
CA LEU A 96 -3.38 2.91 5.01
C LEU A 96 -2.70 2.49 6.31
N ASN A 97 -3.30 1.58 7.08
CA ASN A 97 -2.68 0.89 8.21
C ASN A 97 -1.67 -0.14 7.68
N SER A 98 -0.53 0.38 7.20
CA SER A 98 0.57 -0.43 6.67
C SER A 98 1.08 -1.48 7.65
N ASP A 99 0.73 -1.38 8.93
CA ASP A 99 1.17 -2.28 9.99
C ASP A 99 0.61 -3.69 9.85
N LEU A 100 -0.65 -3.85 9.41
CA LEU A 100 -1.22 -5.18 9.12
C LEU A 100 -0.48 -5.85 7.97
N LYS A 101 -0.26 -5.10 6.89
CA LYS A 101 0.52 -5.58 5.75
C LYS A 101 1.98 -5.88 6.13
N ARG A 102 2.61 -5.01 6.93
CA ARG A 102 3.98 -5.21 7.43
C ARG A 102 4.08 -6.46 8.28
N ARG A 103 3.13 -6.69 9.19
CA ARG A 103 3.07 -7.91 10.02
C ARG A 103 2.92 -9.16 9.16
N LEU A 104 2.04 -9.14 8.17
CA LEU A 104 1.86 -10.28 7.26
C LEU A 104 3.14 -10.60 6.48
N VAL A 105 3.80 -9.55 5.94
CA VAL A 105 5.06 -9.69 5.21
C VAL A 105 6.18 -10.16 6.14
N GLU A 106 6.24 -9.67 7.36
CA GLU A 106 7.25 -10.07 8.34
C GLU A 106 7.05 -11.53 8.78
N THR A 107 5.81 -11.97 9.01
CA THR A 107 5.49 -13.37 9.29
C THR A 107 5.93 -14.28 8.16
N GLU A 108 5.63 -13.89 6.91
CA GLU A 108 6.05 -14.68 5.74
C GLU A 108 7.58 -14.72 5.60
N MET A 109 8.26 -13.59 5.80
CA MET A 109 9.72 -13.55 5.78
C MET A 109 10.36 -14.41 6.88
N ARG A 110 9.78 -14.45 8.08
CA ARG A 110 10.22 -15.34 9.16
C ARG A 110 10.05 -16.80 8.77
N ARG A 111 8.86 -17.18 8.27
CA ARG A 111 8.57 -18.53 7.78
C ARG A 111 9.58 -18.98 6.72
N LEU A 112 9.86 -18.14 5.71
CA LEU A 112 10.81 -18.49 4.65
C LEU A 112 12.24 -18.63 5.17
N ARG A 113 12.64 -17.83 6.15
CA ARG A 113 13.95 -17.92 6.81
C ARG A 113 14.09 -19.22 7.58
N ASP A 114 13.08 -19.61 8.33
CA ASP A 114 13.07 -20.84 9.12
C ASP A 114 13.14 -22.06 8.18
N VAL A 115 12.30 -22.09 7.13
CA VAL A 115 12.34 -23.16 6.12
C VAL A 115 13.68 -23.23 5.40
N SER A 116 14.33 -22.09 5.15
CA SER A 116 15.66 -22.03 4.54
C SER A 116 16.79 -22.43 5.50
N ALA A 117 16.59 -22.28 6.81
CA ALA A 117 17.56 -22.67 7.84
C ALA A 117 17.54 -24.19 8.09
N ASP A 118 16.37 -24.81 7.95
CA ASP A 118 16.17 -26.26 8.10
C ASP A 118 16.49 -27.05 6.81
N ALA A 119 16.81 -26.36 5.70
CA ALA A 119 17.14 -26.98 4.43
C ALA A 119 18.56 -27.61 4.45
N PRO A 120 18.74 -28.85 3.95
CA PRO A 120 20.05 -29.49 3.85
C PRO A 120 21.07 -28.63 3.07
N LEU A 121 22.30 -28.54 3.57
CA LEU A 121 23.35 -27.68 3.01
C LEU A 121 23.76 -28.03 1.56
N ASP A 122 23.38 -29.21 1.08
CA ASP A 122 23.65 -29.77 -0.25
C ASP A 122 22.44 -29.70 -1.20
N ALA A 123 21.34 -29.06 -0.80
CA ALA A 123 20.17 -28.89 -1.65
C ALA A 123 20.52 -28.13 -2.94
N PRO A 124 20.22 -28.66 -4.14
CA PRO A 124 20.76 -28.15 -5.41
C PRO A 124 20.23 -26.76 -5.82
N ASN A 125 19.25 -26.21 -5.11
CA ASN A 125 18.74 -24.86 -5.34
C ASN A 125 18.12 -24.25 -4.06
N ARG A 126 18.79 -23.25 -3.45
CA ARG A 126 18.30 -22.55 -2.24
C ARG A 126 17.03 -21.72 -2.46
N ASP A 127 16.63 -21.49 -3.71
CA ASP A 127 15.49 -20.64 -4.04
C ASP A 127 14.15 -21.39 -4.09
N TYR A 128 14.15 -22.71 -3.85
CA TYR A 128 12.95 -23.54 -3.90
C TYR A 128 12.33 -23.76 -2.52
N VAL A 129 11.41 -22.88 -2.12
CA VAL A 129 10.54 -23.14 -0.96
C VAL A 129 9.31 -23.91 -1.46
N PRO A 130 9.06 -25.15 -1.02
CA PRO A 130 7.88 -25.89 -1.42
C PRO A 130 6.63 -25.16 -0.94
N MET A 131 5.89 -24.59 -1.89
CA MET A 131 4.59 -23.95 -1.69
C MET A 131 3.56 -25.03 -1.30
N ALA A 132 3.52 -25.38 -0.02
CA ALA A 132 2.67 -26.43 0.56
C ALA A 132 1.15 -26.12 0.58
N TRP A 133 0.65 -25.36 -0.41
CA TRP A 133 -0.77 -25.02 -0.54
C TRP A 133 -1.44 -25.66 -1.76
N LYS A 134 -0.74 -26.52 -2.52
CA LYS A 134 -1.26 -27.09 -3.78
C LYS A 134 -2.11 -28.37 -3.62
N ASP A 135 -2.29 -28.88 -2.41
CA ASP A 135 -2.93 -30.18 -2.18
C ASP A 135 -4.24 -30.08 -1.37
N ALA A 136 -5.17 -29.22 -1.81
CA ALA A 136 -6.53 -29.11 -1.26
C ALA A 136 -7.59 -29.05 -2.36
#